data_AF-A0AAV7XCW7-F1
#
_entry.id   AF-A0AAV7XCW7-F1
#
_cell.length_a   1.000
_cell.length_b   1.000
_cell.length_c   1.000
_cell.angle_alpha   90.00
_cell.angle_beta   90.00
_cell.angle_gamma   90.00
#
_symmetry.space_group_name_H-M   'P 1'
#
loop_
_entity.id
_entity.type
_entity.pdbx_description
1 polymer ?
#
loop_
_entity_poly.entity_id
_entity_poly.type
_entity_poly.pdbx_seq_one_letter_code
_entity_poly.pdbx_strand_id
1 'polypeptide(L)'
;MTSKPERGSNSSSDDEAASGPSGLSGPAGNDDTAIEMIRRYMAQKLGFIDHEEKVREKVLEEVSLDGIVKHIKDGKVKKIVTMAGAGISTSAGIPDFRSPESGLYHNLEKYNLPHPQAVFEIDFFQENPKPFFLLAKELYPGSFKPTPCHYFIRLLNEKGMLLRHYTQNIDTLERVAGIPGEALIEAHGTFYTSHCLECRAEYELEWVKERIFSDKIPICEKCPGVVKPDIVFFGENLPDRFYSCMTEDFDQADLLIVLGSSLVVQPFASLVNKVRDNCPRLLINREKAGEGDRLMNFLGMGGGMDFSDKSTRDVAWLGDCDDGCQLLADKLGWGDELRELVQKEHARIDKEKVQEGPAEKKGEDDTKK
;
A
#
# COMPACT_ATOMS: atom_id res chain seq x y z
N MET A 1 41.88 40.85 -31.19
CA MET A 1 41.76 42.03 -32.08
C MET A 1 40.37 41.94 -32.70
N THR A 2 39.46 42.91 -32.62
CA THR A 2 39.44 44.27 -32.03
C THR A 2 37.95 44.59 -31.80
N SER A 3 37.49 44.98 -30.60
CA SER A 3 37.20 46.39 -30.23
C SER A 3 36.48 47.19 -31.34
N LYS A 4 35.39 47.96 -31.13
CA LYS A 4 35.01 48.86 -30.01
C LYS A 4 33.63 49.51 -30.39
N PRO A 5 33.06 50.55 -29.74
CA PRO A 5 32.20 50.45 -28.55
C PRO A 5 30.86 51.25 -28.63
N GLU A 6 30.13 51.24 -27.51
CA GLU A 6 29.38 52.35 -26.88
C GLU A 6 28.93 53.58 -27.70
N ARG A 7 27.66 53.97 -27.48
CA ARG A 7 27.33 55.34 -27.05
C ARG A 7 26.02 55.37 -26.25
N GLY A 8 26.09 55.92 -25.05
CA GLY A 8 24.93 56.47 -24.34
C GLY A 8 25.17 57.96 -24.06
N SER A 9 24.10 58.74 -23.95
CA SER A 9 24.12 60.07 -23.32
C SER A 9 22.68 60.55 -23.06
N ASN A 10 22.40 60.93 -21.81
CA ASN A 10 21.15 61.55 -21.38
C ASN A 10 21.06 63.04 -21.75
N SER A 11 19.84 63.52 -21.95
CA SER A 11 19.33 64.86 -21.58
C SER A 11 17.79 64.79 -21.71
N SER A 12 16.98 64.92 -20.64
CA SER A 12 16.49 66.20 -20.08
C SER A 12 16.10 67.21 -21.17
N SER A 13 14.89 67.78 -21.23
CA SER A 13 13.80 67.89 -20.23
C SER A 13 12.43 67.89 -20.98
N ASP A 14 11.23 68.24 -20.49
CA ASP A 14 10.76 69.05 -19.35
C ASP A 14 9.42 68.49 -18.76
N ASP A 15 8.74 69.30 -17.96
CA ASP A 15 7.54 69.06 -17.13
C ASP A 15 6.20 68.81 -17.87
N GLU A 16 5.27 68.07 -17.25
CA GLU A 16 4.11 68.69 -16.56
C GLU A 16 3.36 67.72 -15.62
N ALA A 17 2.60 68.28 -14.68
CA ALA A 17 2.15 67.61 -13.45
C ALA A 17 0.77 66.94 -13.52
N ALA A 18 0.53 65.93 -12.68
CA ALA A 18 -0.61 65.93 -11.73
C ALA A 18 -0.51 64.84 -10.65
N SER A 19 -0.58 65.29 -9.40
CA SER A 19 -0.75 64.56 -8.13
C SER A 19 -1.63 63.29 -8.12
N GLY A 20 -1.14 62.23 -7.48
CA GLY A 20 -1.94 61.15 -6.87
C GLY A 20 -1.50 60.93 -5.41
N PRO A 21 -2.40 60.88 -4.42
CA PRO A 21 -2.03 60.84 -3.00
C PRO A 21 -1.67 59.44 -2.47
N SER A 22 -1.02 59.45 -1.32
CA SER A 22 -0.56 58.30 -0.54
C SER A 22 -1.64 57.28 -0.14
N GLY A 23 -1.29 56.00 -0.31
CA GLY A 23 -1.45 54.93 0.68
C GLY A 23 -2.80 54.69 1.35
N LEU A 24 -3.44 53.57 1.00
CA LEU A 24 -4.39 52.87 1.86
C LEU A 24 -4.15 51.36 1.82
N SER A 25 -3.96 50.76 2.98
CA SER A 25 -4.03 49.32 3.19
C SER A 25 -5.48 48.84 3.10
N GLY A 26 -5.75 47.84 2.26
CA GLY A 26 -7.05 47.17 2.13
C GLY A 26 -7.02 45.75 2.70
N PRO A 27 -8.15 45.21 3.21
CA PRO A 27 -8.16 43.96 3.97
C PRO A 27 -8.08 42.72 3.09
N ALA A 28 -7.43 41.67 3.60
CA ALA A 28 -7.54 40.32 3.06
C ALA A 28 -8.92 39.73 3.42
N GLY A 29 -9.72 39.37 2.41
CA GLY A 29 -11.03 38.74 2.61
C GLY A 29 -11.98 38.96 1.44
N ASN A 30 -11.87 38.13 0.38
CA ASN A 30 -12.93 37.97 -0.62
C ASN A 30 -12.79 36.76 -1.58
N ASP A 31 -11.71 35.97 -1.53
CA ASP A 31 -11.52 34.86 -2.47
C ASP A 31 -12.47 33.67 -2.20
N ASP A 32 -12.68 33.28 -0.94
CA ASP A 32 -13.59 32.18 -0.59
C ASP A 32 -15.05 32.45 -1.06
N THR A 33 -15.51 33.71 -0.97
CA THR A 33 -16.85 34.11 -1.42
C THR A 33 -17.03 34.00 -2.93
N ALA A 34 -16.01 34.36 -3.73
CA ALA A 34 -16.06 34.22 -5.18
C ALA A 34 -16.04 32.74 -5.63
N ILE A 35 -15.22 31.92 -4.97
CA ILE A 35 -15.11 30.48 -5.24
C ILE A 35 -16.44 29.76 -4.92
N GLU A 36 -17.07 30.10 -3.80
CA GLU A 36 -18.36 29.53 -3.40
C GLU A 36 -19.51 29.92 -4.35
N MET A 37 -19.51 31.13 -4.90
CA MET A 37 -20.45 31.52 -5.96
C MET A 37 -20.27 30.69 -7.25
N ILE A 38 -19.02 30.42 -7.66
CA ILE A 38 -18.74 29.56 -8.82
C ILE A 38 -19.20 28.12 -8.56
N ARG A 39 -19.00 27.61 -7.35
CA ARG A 39 -19.43 26.26 -6.94
C ARG A 39 -20.93 26.07 -7.03
N ARG A 40 -21.72 26.99 -6.45
CA ARG A 40 -23.20 26.95 -6.52
C ARG A 40 -23.70 27.07 -7.95
N TYR A 41 -23.11 27.96 -8.75
CA TYR A 41 -23.45 28.11 -10.16
C TYR A 41 -23.19 26.81 -10.95
N MET A 42 -22.05 26.13 -10.72
CA MET A 42 -21.73 24.84 -11.34
C MET A 42 -22.69 23.73 -10.91
N ALA A 43 -22.95 23.57 -9.61
CA ALA A 43 -23.87 22.57 -9.08
C ALA A 43 -25.29 22.73 -9.67
N GLN A 44 -25.83 23.95 -9.60
CA GLN A 44 -27.15 24.29 -10.11
C GLN A 44 -27.26 24.14 -11.64
N LYS A 45 -26.19 24.39 -12.41
CA LYS A 45 -26.16 24.20 -13.87
C LYS A 45 -26.03 22.74 -14.31
N LEU A 46 -25.33 21.91 -13.53
CA LEU A 46 -25.06 20.51 -13.86
C LEU A 46 -26.08 19.53 -13.25
N GLY A 47 -27.05 20.03 -12.48
CA GLY A 47 -28.12 19.21 -11.89
C GLY A 47 -27.70 18.47 -10.63
N PHE A 48 -26.59 18.86 -10.01
CA PHE A 48 -26.22 18.37 -8.69
C PHE A 48 -27.02 19.13 -7.63
N ILE A 49 -27.60 18.39 -6.68
CA ILE A 49 -28.35 18.97 -5.55
C ILE A 49 -27.39 19.87 -4.77
N ASP A 50 -27.87 21.03 -4.31
CA ASP A 50 -27.19 21.83 -3.29
C ASP A 50 -27.02 20.97 -2.02
N HIS A 51 -25.92 20.24 -1.95
CA HIS A 51 -25.41 19.78 -0.69
C HIS A 51 -24.94 21.03 0.06
N GLU A 52 -25.74 21.45 1.04
CA GLU A 52 -25.29 22.31 2.12
C GLU A 52 -23.86 21.91 2.49
N GLU A 53 -22.98 22.89 2.72
CA GLU A 53 -21.65 22.58 3.20
C GLU A 53 -21.77 21.76 4.48
N LYS A 54 -21.56 20.45 4.37
CA LYS A 54 -21.30 19.58 5.51
C LYS A 54 -20.09 20.19 6.19
N VAL A 55 -20.34 20.98 7.24
CA VAL A 55 -19.31 21.49 8.14
C VAL A 55 -18.55 20.26 8.60
N ARG A 56 -17.36 20.05 8.02
CA ARG A 56 -16.58 18.84 8.26
C ARG A 56 -16.21 18.84 9.73
N GLU A 57 -16.86 17.97 10.50
CA GLU A 57 -16.63 17.88 11.93
C GLU A 57 -15.14 17.60 12.16
N LYS A 58 -14.54 18.32 13.12
CA LYS A 58 -13.10 18.26 13.36
C LYS A 58 -12.77 16.97 14.09
N VAL A 59 -12.40 15.93 13.34
CA VAL A 59 -12.16 14.58 13.85
C VAL A 59 -10.89 14.51 14.71
N LEU A 60 -9.79 15.09 14.22
CA LEU A 60 -8.54 15.20 14.94
C LEU A 60 -8.35 16.61 15.49
N GLU A 61 -7.91 16.72 16.75
CA GLU A 61 -7.58 18.00 17.39
C GLU A 61 -6.42 18.71 16.64
N GLU A 62 -5.49 17.93 16.11
CA GLU A 62 -4.39 18.33 15.23
C GLU A 62 -4.26 17.28 14.11
N VAL A 63 -4.17 17.70 12.85
CA VAL A 63 -4.03 16.75 11.71
C VAL A 63 -2.56 16.43 11.51
N SER A 64 -2.02 15.66 12.45
CA SER A 64 -0.61 15.23 12.48
C SER A 64 -0.49 13.83 13.08
N LEU A 65 0.71 13.24 13.00
CA LEU A 65 1.00 11.96 13.64
C LEU A 65 0.81 12.03 15.16
N ASP A 66 1.12 13.17 15.79
CA ASP A 66 0.89 13.39 17.22
C ASP A 66 -0.60 13.51 17.56
N GLY A 67 -1.41 14.07 16.66
CA GLY A 67 -2.87 14.02 16.74
C GLY A 67 -3.44 12.60 16.69
N ILE A 68 -2.93 11.73 15.82
CA ILE A 68 -3.28 10.29 15.77
C ILE A 68 -2.87 9.59 17.07
N VAL A 69 -1.64 9.80 17.53
CA VAL A 69 -1.12 9.24 18.80
C VAL A 69 -1.98 9.67 19.98
N LYS A 70 -2.39 10.94 20.04
CA LYS A 70 -3.31 11.43 21.06
C LYS A 70 -4.67 10.76 20.95
N HIS A 71 -5.23 10.60 19.75
CA HIS A 71 -6.52 9.92 19.54
C HIS A 71 -6.49 8.47 20.06
N ILE A 72 -5.38 7.77 19.84
CA ILE A 72 -5.13 6.42 20.39
C ILE A 72 -5.02 6.46 21.93
N LYS A 73 -4.17 7.34 22.49
CA LYS A 73 -3.94 7.43 23.95
C LYS A 73 -5.16 7.90 24.75
N ASP A 74 -6.03 8.71 24.14
CA ASP A 74 -7.32 9.12 24.72
C ASP A 74 -8.34 7.96 24.78
N GLY A 75 -8.01 6.77 24.25
CA GLY A 75 -8.87 5.59 24.25
C GLY A 75 -10.01 5.64 23.21
N LYS A 76 -9.93 6.58 22.26
CA LYS A 76 -10.91 6.74 21.16
C LYS A 76 -10.72 5.68 20.07
N VAL A 77 -9.52 5.14 19.90
CA VAL A 77 -9.22 4.04 18.97
C VAL A 77 -9.23 2.70 19.70
N LYS A 78 -10.06 1.75 19.25
CA LYS A 78 -10.06 0.36 19.73
C LYS A 78 -9.99 -0.66 18.58
N LYS A 79 -10.51 -0.29 17.40
CA LYS A 79 -10.51 -1.10 16.19
C LYS A 79 -9.72 -0.43 15.09
N ILE A 80 -8.53 -0.94 14.82
CA ILE A 80 -7.65 -0.49 13.74
C ILE A 80 -7.81 -1.44 12.56
N VAL A 81 -8.16 -0.90 11.40
CA VAL A 81 -7.98 -1.59 10.11
C VAL A 81 -6.65 -1.12 9.53
N THR A 82 -5.82 -2.05 9.06
CA THR A 82 -4.60 -1.72 8.32
C THR A 82 -4.72 -2.20 6.88
N MET A 83 -4.20 -1.40 5.94
CA MET A 83 -4.11 -1.72 4.51
C MET A 83 -2.64 -1.66 4.08
N ALA A 84 -2.08 -2.75 3.56
CA ALA A 84 -0.69 -2.77 3.09
C ALA A 84 -0.53 -3.11 1.61
N GLY A 85 0.56 -2.61 1.03
CA GLY A 85 1.09 -3.03 -0.26
C GLY A 85 2.60 -3.27 -0.20
N ALA A 86 3.21 -3.50 -1.37
CA ALA A 86 4.57 -4.03 -1.47
C ALA A 86 5.65 -3.16 -0.80
N GLY A 87 5.39 -1.87 -0.55
CA GLY A 87 6.29 -0.98 0.17
C GLY A 87 6.68 -1.51 1.55
N ILE A 88 5.80 -2.25 2.25
CA ILE A 88 6.12 -2.82 3.57
C ILE A 88 7.14 -3.97 3.53
N SER A 89 7.35 -4.57 2.35
CA SER A 89 8.25 -5.72 2.13
C SER A 89 9.58 -5.32 1.48
N THR A 90 9.73 -4.06 1.04
CA THR A 90 10.94 -3.60 0.33
C THR A 90 12.23 -3.73 1.15
N SER A 91 12.18 -3.42 2.46
CA SER A 91 13.32 -3.58 3.37
C SER A 91 13.63 -5.04 3.74
N ALA A 92 12.73 -5.99 3.44
CA ALA A 92 13.04 -7.42 3.52
C ALA A 92 13.93 -7.91 2.36
N GLY A 93 14.14 -7.07 1.33
CA GLY A 93 14.83 -7.44 0.08
C GLY A 93 13.89 -7.98 -1.00
N ILE A 94 12.57 -7.91 -0.79
CA ILE A 94 11.58 -8.23 -1.83
C ILE A 94 11.36 -6.96 -2.66
N PRO A 95 11.70 -6.95 -3.97
CA PRO A 95 11.42 -5.78 -4.80
C PRO A 95 9.90 -5.57 -4.88
N ASP A 96 9.47 -4.30 -4.90
CA ASP A 96 8.09 -4.03 -5.27
C ASP A 96 7.85 -4.38 -6.75
N PHE A 97 6.62 -4.27 -7.24
CA PHE A 97 6.35 -4.56 -8.65
C PHE A 97 6.75 -3.42 -9.60
N ARG A 98 6.78 -2.16 -9.16
CA ARG A 98 6.63 -0.96 -10.02
C ARG A 98 7.79 0.02 -10.00
N SER A 99 8.67 -0.03 -9.01
CA SER A 99 9.77 0.92 -8.85
C SER A 99 10.69 0.86 -10.08
N PRO A 100 11.12 2.01 -10.62
CA PRO A 100 12.15 2.05 -11.66
C PRO A 100 13.41 1.32 -11.21
N GLU A 101 14.07 0.63 -12.16
CA GLU A 101 15.37 -0.06 -12.04
C GLU A 101 15.43 -1.24 -11.05
N SER A 102 14.59 -1.26 -10.01
CA SER A 102 14.60 -2.21 -8.90
C SER A 102 13.34 -3.08 -8.82
N GLY A 103 12.23 -2.61 -9.38
CA GLY A 103 10.96 -3.33 -9.36
C GLY A 103 10.97 -4.61 -10.18
N LEU A 104 10.17 -5.59 -9.76
CA LEU A 104 10.13 -6.93 -10.34
C LEU A 104 9.99 -6.92 -11.87
N TYR A 105 9.12 -6.05 -12.40
CA TYR A 105 8.86 -5.91 -13.83
C TYR A 105 10.09 -5.53 -14.68
N HIS A 106 11.09 -4.84 -14.11
CA HIS A 106 12.33 -4.50 -14.81
C HIS A 106 13.19 -5.74 -15.09
N ASN A 107 13.13 -6.75 -14.21
CA ASN A 107 13.99 -7.93 -14.27
C ASN A 107 13.38 -9.11 -15.05
N LEU A 108 12.23 -8.89 -15.73
CA LEU A 108 11.50 -9.94 -16.46
C LEU A 108 11.88 -10.09 -17.94
N GLU A 109 12.79 -9.27 -18.48
CA GLU A 109 13.21 -9.35 -19.90
C GLU A 109 13.67 -10.77 -20.30
N LYS A 110 14.32 -11.50 -19.37
CA LYS A 110 14.74 -12.90 -19.51
C LYS A 110 13.61 -13.90 -19.84
N TYR A 111 12.35 -13.54 -19.61
CA TYR A 111 11.20 -14.42 -19.85
C TYR A 111 10.47 -14.17 -21.18
N ASN A 112 10.90 -13.19 -21.98
CA ASN A 112 10.31 -12.86 -23.29
C ASN A 112 8.77 -12.69 -23.24
N LEU A 113 8.31 -11.92 -22.25
CA LEU A 113 6.89 -11.58 -22.06
C LEU A 113 6.44 -10.53 -23.09
N PRO A 114 5.15 -10.52 -23.50
CA PRO A 114 4.62 -9.45 -24.36
C PRO A 114 4.65 -8.07 -23.68
N HIS A 115 4.45 -8.06 -22.36
CA HIS A 115 4.58 -6.90 -21.47
C HIS A 115 4.82 -7.41 -20.03
N PRO A 116 5.41 -6.62 -19.12
CA PRO A 116 5.85 -7.15 -17.81
C PRO A 116 4.73 -7.69 -16.92
N GLN A 117 3.49 -7.19 -17.07
CA GLN A 117 2.34 -7.63 -16.27
C GLN A 117 1.80 -9.00 -16.69
N ALA A 118 2.11 -9.47 -17.91
CA ALA A 118 1.59 -10.73 -18.47
C ALA A 118 1.90 -11.96 -17.60
N VAL A 119 3.01 -11.97 -16.85
CA VAL A 119 3.34 -13.08 -15.94
C VAL A 119 2.32 -13.25 -14.79
N PHE A 120 1.50 -12.24 -14.55
CA PHE A 120 0.40 -12.23 -13.59
C PHE A 120 -0.97 -12.07 -14.26
N GLU A 121 -1.12 -12.32 -15.56
CA GLU A 121 -2.41 -12.36 -16.25
C GLU A 121 -2.91 -13.81 -16.38
N ILE A 122 -4.17 -14.07 -16.01
CA ILE A 122 -4.67 -15.46 -15.92
C ILE A 122 -4.73 -16.16 -17.28
N ASP A 123 -5.07 -15.42 -18.35
CA ASP A 123 -5.14 -15.95 -19.70
C ASP A 123 -3.73 -16.36 -20.19
N PHE A 124 -2.73 -15.49 -19.99
CA PHE A 124 -1.33 -15.80 -20.29
C PHE A 124 -0.81 -16.99 -19.46
N PHE A 125 -1.19 -17.08 -18.18
CA PHE A 125 -0.82 -18.21 -17.33
C PHE A 125 -1.41 -19.53 -17.82
N GLN A 126 -2.65 -19.53 -18.31
CA GLN A 126 -3.28 -20.74 -18.87
C GLN A 126 -2.61 -21.18 -20.19
N GLU A 127 -2.19 -20.23 -21.03
CA GLU A 127 -1.45 -20.53 -22.26
C GLU A 127 0.00 -20.98 -21.99
N ASN A 128 0.69 -20.32 -21.05
CA ASN A 128 2.10 -20.53 -20.76
C ASN A 128 2.42 -20.25 -19.27
N PRO A 129 2.26 -21.23 -18.37
CA PRO A 129 2.51 -21.04 -16.94
C PRO A 129 4.02 -21.02 -16.57
N LYS A 130 4.91 -21.33 -17.51
CA LYS A 130 6.35 -21.53 -17.24
C LYS A 130 7.07 -20.27 -16.72
N PRO A 131 6.87 -19.06 -17.28
CA PRO A 131 7.48 -17.83 -16.75
C PRO A 131 7.09 -17.57 -15.30
N PHE A 132 5.83 -17.78 -14.94
CA PHE A 132 5.36 -17.62 -13.56
C PHE A 132 6.08 -18.59 -12.61
N PHE A 133 6.18 -19.89 -12.95
CA PHE A 133 6.82 -20.85 -12.04
C PHE A 133 8.33 -20.64 -11.91
N LEU A 134 9.01 -20.15 -12.95
CA LEU A 134 10.41 -19.72 -12.84
C LEU A 134 10.56 -18.50 -11.92
N LEU A 135 9.64 -17.53 -12.02
CA LEU A 135 9.61 -16.35 -11.15
C LEU A 135 9.27 -16.72 -9.69
N ALA A 136 8.30 -17.62 -9.49
CA ALA A 136 7.91 -18.11 -8.18
C ALA A 136 9.05 -18.86 -7.46
N LYS A 137 9.93 -19.54 -8.20
CA LYS A 137 11.16 -20.16 -7.64
C LYS A 137 12.13 -19.12 -7.07
N GLU A 138 12.21 -17.94 -7.68
CA GLU A 138 13.05 -16.82 -7.22
C GLU A 138 12.42 -16.05 -6.03
N LEU A 139 11.10 -16.12 -5.86
CA LEU A 139 10.34 -15.38 -4.85
C LEU A 139 9.83 -16.25 -3.68
N TYR A 140 10.21 -17.53 -3.60
CA TYR A 140 9.53 -18.48 -2.73
C TYR A 140 9.64 -18.15 -1.22
N PRO A 141 8.55 -18.33 -0.43
CA PRO A 141 8.55 -18.14 1.02
C PRO A 141 9.69 -18.85 1.75
N GLY A 142 10.14 -18.22 2.85
CA GLY A 142 11.30 -18.66 3.65
C GLY A 142 12.62 -17.98 3.27
N SER A 143 12.75 -17.41 2.06
CA SER A 143 13.95 -16.66 1.66
C SER A 143 14.14 -15.39 2.50
N PHE A 144 13.05 -14.69 2.82
CA PHE A 144 13.03 -13.36 3.42
C PHE A 144 12.60 -13.37 4.90
N LYS A 145 12.82 -12.25 5.60
CA LYS A 145 12.34 -12.03 6.98
C LYS A 145 11.29 -10.91 6.98
N PRO A 146 10.23 -10.98 7.80
CA PRO A 146 9.30 -9.86 7.95
C PRO A 146 10.01 -8.61 8.47
N THR A 147 9.51 -7.46 8.05
CA THR A 147 10.07 -6.14 8.38
C THR A 147 9.51 -5.60 9.71
N PRO A 148 10.14 -4.60 10.35
CA PRO A 148 9.55 -3.88 11.47
C PRO A 148 8.09 -3.44 11.25
N CYS A 149 7.70 -3.06 10.02
CA CYS A 149 6.32 -2.75 9.67
C CYS A 149 5.36 -3.95 9.86
N HIS A 150 5.76 -5.16 9.44
CA HIS A 150 4.99 -6.39 9.69
C HIS A 150 4.85 -6.67 11.20
N TYR A 151 5.94 -6.53 11.95
CA TYR A 151 5.91 -6.73 13.40
C TYR A 151 5.12 -5.65 14.14
N PHE A 152 5.02 -4.43 13.61
CA PHE A 152 4.11 -3.41 14.15
C PHE A 152 2.65 -3.84 13.99
N ILE A 153 2.26 -4.41 12.85
CA ILE A 153 0.90 -4.94 12.64
C ILE A 153 0.64 -6.14 13.58
N ARG A 154 1.61 -7.04 13.76
CA ARG A 154 1.55 -8.11 14.78
C ARG A 154 1.39 -7.53 16.19
N LEU A 155 2.10 -6.45 16.52
CA LEU A 155 2.00 -5.78 17.81
C LEU A 155 0.61 -5.16 18.02
N LEU A 156 0.00 -4.54 17.00
CA LEU A 156 -1.41 -4.09 17.07
C LEU A 156 -2.37 -5.23 17.42
N ASN A 157 -2.13 -6.44 16.92
CA ASN A 157 -2.89 -7.63 17.27
C ASN A 157 -2.65 -8.06 18.73
N GLU A 158 -1.40 -8.06 19.20
CA GLU A 158 -1.05 -8.38 20.59
C GLU A 158 -1.57 -7.35 21.59
N LYS A 159 -1.71 -6.07 21.20
CA LYS A 159 -2.44 -5.04 21.96
C LYS A 159 -3.97 -5.19 21.94
N GLY A 160 -4.51 -6.14 21.17
CA GLY A 160 -5.95 -6.33 20.98
C GLY A 160 -6.64 -5.20 20.20
N MET A 161 -5.88 -4.45 19.40
CA MET A 161 -6.36 -3.27 18.66
C MET A 161 -6.54 -3.52 17.15
N LEU A 162 -5.90 -4.54 16.58
CA LEU A 162 -6.08 -4.90 15.17
C LEU A 162 -7.46 -5.55 14.98
N LEU A 163 -8.34 -4.89 14.21
CA LEU A 163 -9.60 -5.49 13.75
C LEU A 163 -9.34 -6.39 12.54
N ARG A 164 -8.60 -5.87 11.56
CA ARG A 164 -8.21 -6.59 10.35
C ARG A 164 -6.98 -5.97 9.69
N HIS A 165 -6.16 -6.83 9.08
CA HIS A 165 -5.10 -6.46 8.17
C HIS A 165 -5.45 -6.91 6.75
N TYR A 166 -5.64 -5.94 5.86
CA TYR A 166 -5.83 -6.14 4.42
C TYR A 166 -4.49 -5.98 3.73
N THR A 167 -4.00 -7.01 3.05
CA THR A 167 -2.72 -6.94 2.31
C THR A 167 -2.92 -7.19 0.81
N GLN A 168 -2.19 -6.42 0.00
CA GLN A 168 -2.02 -6.65 -1.44
C GLN A 168 -0.85 -7.59 -1.75
N ASN A 169 -0.07 -7.95 -0.73
CA ASN A 169 1.14 -8.73 -0.89
C ASN A 169 0.80 -10.22 -0.95
N ILE A 170 1.70 -10.96 -1.58
CA ILE A 170 1.64 -12.42 -1.75
C ILE A 170 2.89 -13.09 -1.17
N ASP A 171 3.82 -12.33 -0.59
CA ASP A 171 5.10 -12.83 -0.06
C ASP A 171 4.97 -13.66 1.24
N THR A 172 3.77 -13.68 1.84
CA THR A 172 3.42 -14.39 3.08
C THR A 172 4.11 -13.90 4.35
N LEU A 173 4.83 -12.76 4.30
CA LEU A 173 5.57 -12.23 5.45
C LEU A 173 4.66 -11.87 6.63
N GLU A 174 3.38 -11.57 6.39
CA GLU A 174 2.37 -11.38 7.43
C GLU A 174 2.17 -12.64 8.28
N ARG A 175 2.14 -13.82 7.63
CA ARG A 175 2.02 -15.13 8.30
C ARG A 175 3.32 -15.49 9.02
N VAL A 176 4.48 -15.19 8.42
CA VAL A 176 5.80 -15.43 9.04
C VAL A 176 6.03 -14.51 10.26
N ALA A 177 5.47 -13.30 10.25
CA ALA A 177 5.41 -12.40 11.42
C ALA A 177 4.41 -12.86 12.50
N GLY A 178 3.69 -13.96 12.25
CA GLY A 178 2.72 -14.53 13.17
C GLY A 178 1.40 -13.76 13.25
N ILE A 179 1.03 -12.93 12.27
CA ILE A 179 -0.29 -12.30 12.28
C ILE A 179 -1.36 -13.41 12.12
N PRO A 180 -2.37 -13.50 13.02
CA PRO A 180 -3.32 -14.61 12.98
C PRO A 180 -4.17 -14.61 11.70
N GLY A 181 -4.47 -15.79 11.16
CA GLY A 181 -5.19 -15.94 9.88
C GLY A 181 -6.61 -15.34 9.90
N GLU A 182 -7.25 -15.29 11.06
CA GLU A 182 -8.54 -14.61 11.24
C GLU A 182 -8.43 -13.09 11.12
N ALA A 183 -7.28 -12.50 11.49
CA ALA A 183 -7.02 -11.07 11.33
C ALA A 183 -6.59 -10.72 9.88
N LEU A 184 -6.19 -11.69 9.06
CA LEU A 184 -5.73 -11.47 7.69
C LEU A 184 -6.86 -11.47 6.65
N ILE A 185 -6.70 -10.56 5.68
CA ILE A 185 -7.35 -10.57 4.37
C ILE A 185 -6.25 -10.40 3.32
N GLU A 186 -5.77 -11.54 2.81
CA GLU A 186 -4.88 -11.62 1.65
C GLU A 186 -5.68 -11.28 0.39
N ALA A 187 -5.80 -9.98 0.07
CA ALA A 187 -6.71 -9.48 -0.95
C ALA A 187 -6.33 -9.93 -2.36
N HIS A 188 -5.03 -10.09 -2.62
CA HIS A 188 -4.51 -10.70 -3.83
C HIS A 188 -4.13 -12.17 -3.63
N GLY A 189 -4.74 -12.85 -2.65
CA GLY A 189 -4.53 -14.27 -2.40
C GLY A 189 -3.16 -14.61 -1.84
N THR A 190 -2.79 -15.90 -1.86
CA THR A 190 -1.65 -16.41 -1.08
C THR A 190 -0.92 -17.55 -1.79
N PHE A 191 0.39 -17.69 -1.53
CA PHE A 191 1.13 -18.90 -1.90
C PHE A 191 0.88 -20.07 -0.94
N TYR A 192 0.27 -19.83 0.22
CA TYR A 192 0.11 -20.82 1.29
C TYR A 192 -0.75 -22.03 0.90
N THR A 193 -1.74 -21.81 0.02
CA THR A 193 -2.64 -22.84 -0.54
C THR A 193 -2.58 -22.78 -2.07
N SER A 194 -2.97 -23.87 -2.73
CA SER A 194 -2.96 -23.96 -4.18
C SER A 194 -4.07 -24.87 -4.69
N HIS A 195 -4.69 -24.52 -5.82
CA HIS A 195 -5.76 -25.29 -6.41
C HIS A 195 -5.49 -25.64 -7.87
N CYS A 196 -5.95 -26.83 -8.29
CA CYS A 196 -6.06 -27.17 -9.70
C CYS A 196 -7.08 -26.25 -10.40
N LEU A 197 -6.70 -25.66 -11.52
CA LEU A 197 -7.56 -24.77 -12.31
C LEU A 197 -8.78 -25.48 -12.92
N GLU A 198 -8.69 -26.79 -13.19
CA GLU A 198 -9.80 -27.58 -13.76
C GLU A 198 -10.72 -28.15 -12.68
N CYS A 199 -10.20 -29.01 -11.80
CA CYS A 199 -11.03 -29.80 -10.87
C CYS A 199 -11.13 -29.21 -9.47
N ARG A 200 -10.49 -28.06 -9.19
CA ARG A 200 -10.44 -27.42 -7.87
C ARG A 200 -9.96 -28.34 -6.73
N ALA A 201 -9.14 -29.33 -7.04
CA ALA A 201 -8.42 -30.08 -6.02
C ALA A 201 -7.36 -29.19 -5.35
N GLU A 202 -7.38 -29.13 -4.02
CA GLU A 202 -6.43 -28.41 -3.17
C GLU A 202 -5.10 -29.17 -3.04
N TYR A 203 -4.00 -28.42 -2.93
CA TYR A 203 -2.64 -28.90 -2.74
C TYR A 203 -1.88 -28.00 -1.75
N GLU A 204 -1.11 -28.65 -0.87
CA GLU A 204 -0.30 -28.00 0.16
C GLU A 204 0.93 -27.27 -0.42
N LEU A 205 1.39 -26.24 0.29
CA LEU A 205 2.58 -25.43 -0.04
C LEU A 205 3.79 -26.32 -0.43
N GLU A 206 4.16 -27.28 0.40
CA GLU A 206 5.35 -28.13 0.18
C GLU A 206 5.25 -29.01 -1.07
N TRP A 207 4.04 -29.46 -1.46
CA TRP A 207 3.83 -30.24 -2.69
C TRP A 207 4.10 -29.39 -3.95
N VAL A 208 3.70 -28.11 -3.90
CA VAL A 208 3.93 -27.13 -4.98
C VAL A 208 5.40 -26.70 -5.01
N LYS A 209 5.99 -26.45 -3.84
CA LYS A 209 7.42 -26.14 -3.64
C LYS A 209 8.31 -27.21 -4.27
N GLU A 210 8.09 -28.48 -3.94
CA GLU A 210 8.87 -29.62 -4.48
C GLU A 210 8.94 -29.57 -6.02
N ARG A 211 7.79 -29.32 -6.67
CA ARG A 211 7.66 -29.26 -8.14
C ARG A 211 8.36 -28.04 -8.72
N ILE A 212 8.11 -26.86 -8.18
CA ILE A 212 8.75 -25.59 -8.60
C ILE A 212 10.27 -25.68 -8.46
N PHE A 213 10.79 -26.12 -7.32
CA PHE A 213 12.23 -26.25 -7.10
C PHE A 213 12.87 -27.33 -7.99
N SER A 214 12.13 -28.37 -8.36
CA SER A 214 12.53 -29.39 -9.35
C SER A 214 12.38 -28.97 -10.81
N ASP A 215 12.11 -27.68 -11.10
CA ASP A 215 11.89 -27.12 -12.44
C ASP A 215 10.73 -27.80 -13.22
N LYS A 216 9.73 -28.30 -12.48
CA LYS A 216 8.50 -28.90 -13.02
C LYS A 216 7.32 -27.96 -12.84
N ILE A 217 6.49 -27.85 -13.88
CA ILE A 217 5.16 -27.22 -13.76
C ILE A 217 4.31 -28.13 -12.86
N PRO A 218 3.67 -27.60 -11.80
CA PRO A 218 2.76 -28.38 -10.97
C PRO A 218 1.49 -28.78 -11.75
N ILE A 219 1.34 -30.07 -12.04
CA ILE A 219 0.17 -30.67 -12.70
C ILE A 219 -0.61 -31.49 -11.68
N CYS A 220 -1.94 -31.41 -11.74
CA CYS A 220 -2.85 -32.08 -10.83
C CYS A 220 -2.74 -33.61 -10.94
N GLU A 221 -2.86 -34.30 -9.80
CA GLU A 221 -2.83 -35.78 -9.71
C GLU A 221 -4.17 -36.42 -10.08
N LYS A 222 -5.23 -35.61 -10.25
CA LYS A 222 -6.61 -36.04 -10.52
C LYS A 222 -7.11 -35.70 -11.94
N CYS A 223 -6.45 -34.77 -12.64
CA CYS A 223 -6.80 -34.34 -14.01
C CYS A 223 -5.60 -33.64 -14.70
N PRO A 224 -5.66 -33.36 -16.02
CA PRO A 224 -4.55 -32.71 -16.74
C PRO A 224 -4.24 -31.26 -16.29
N GLY A 225 -5.15 -30.59 -15.58
CA GLY A 225 -5.04 -29.18 -15.23
C GLY A 225 -3.84 -28.81 -14.37
N VAL A 226 -3.29 -27.62 -14.64
CA VAL A 226 -2.23 -26.97 -13.83
C VAL A 226 -2.74 -26.67 -12.42
N VAL A 227 -1.89 -26.86 -11.42
CA VAL A 227 -2.10 -26.42 -10.04
C VAL A 227 -1.47 -25.05 -9.88
N LYS A 228 -2.29 -24.04 -9.60
CA LYS A 228 -1.88 -22.64 -9.41
C LYS A 228 -1.90 -22.31 -7.91
N PRO A 229 -0.89 -21.57 -7.38
CA PRO A 229 -1.03 -20.91 -6.10
C PRO A 229 -2.28 -20.03 -6.04
N ASP A 230 -2.91 -19.96 -4.88
CA ASP A 230 -4.15 -19.21 -4.66
C ASP A 230 -3.92 -17.69 -4.57
N ILE A 231 -2.92 -17.17 -5.29
CA ILE A 231 -2.74 -15.75 -5.57
C ILE A 231 -3.69 -15.32 -6.69
N VAL A 232 -4.15 -14.07 -6.66
CA VAL A 232 -5.09 -13.49 -7.62
C VAL A 232 -4.30 -12.87 -8.79
N PHE A 233 -4.46 -13.45 -9.98
CA PHE A 233 -3.95 -12.91 -11.23
C PHE A 233 -4.88 -11.80 -11.76
N PHE A 234 -4.36 -10.90 -12.59
CA PHE A 234 -5.18 -10.00 -13.40
C PHE A 234 -6.15 -10.82 -14.25
N GLY A 235 -7.44 -10.49 -14.16
CA GLY A 235 -8.55 -11.24 -14.75
C GLY A 235 -9.28 -12.16 -13.77
N GLU A 236 -8.69 -12.50 -12.61
CA GLU A 236 -9.37 -13.25 -11.54
C GLU A 236 -10.16 -12.32 -10.60
N ASN A 237 -11.21 -12.88 -9.96
CA ASN A 237 -11.90 -12.20 -8.86
C ASN A 237 -11.05 -12.27 -7.58
N LEU A 238 -11.18 -11.26 -6.71
CA LEU A 238 -10.61 -11.31 -5.36
C LEU A 238 -11.35 -12.37 -4.50
N PRO A 239 -10.75 -12.88 -3.42
CA PRO A 239 -11.36 -13.96 -2.62
C PRO A 239 -12.68 -13.50 -1.96
N ASP A 240 -13.67 -14.39 -1.84
CA ASP A 240 -14.97 -14.07 -1.22
C ASP A 240 -14.84 -13.41 0.15
N ARG A 241 -13.84 -13.84 0.94
CA ARG A 241 -13.52 -13.28 2.27
C ARG A 241 -13.25 -11.77 2.23
N PHE A 242 -12.64 -11.27 1.16
CA PHE A 242 -12.42 -9.83 0.95
C PHE A 242 -13.75 -9.07 0.87
N TYR A 243 -14.71 -9.59 0.10
CA TYR A 243 -16.04 -8.99 -0.07
C TYR A 243 -16.92 -9.14 1.17
N SER A 244 -16.90 -10.30 1.84
CA SER A 244 -17.70 -10.53 3.04
C SER A 244 -17.24 -9.67 4.22
N CYS A 245 -15.94 -9.44 4.38
CA CYS A 245 -15.39 -8.69 5.52
C CYS A 245 -15.37 -7.17 5.30
N MET A 246 -15.17 -6.68 4.05
CA MET A 246 -14.90 -5.25 3.80
C MET A 246 -15.98 -4.27 4.29
N THR A 247 -17.24 -4.70 4.35
CA THR A 247 -18.35 -3.79 4.71
C THR A 247 -18.42 -3.65 6.23
N GLU A 248 -18.28 -4.76 6.96
CA GLU A 248 -18.31 -4.76 8.42
C GLU A 248 -17.04 -4.15 9.02
N ASP A 249 -15.85 -4.54 8.51
CA ASP A 249 -14.58 -4.11 9.09
C ASP A 249 -14.36 -2.59 8.96
N PHE A 250 -14.68 -2.02 7.80
CA PHE A 250 -14.45 -0.60 7.54
C PHE A 250 -15.50 0.30 8.19
N ASP A 251 -16.76 -0.14 8.32
CA ASP A 251 -17.76 0.58 9.11
C ASP A 251 -17.37 0.61 10.59
N GLN A 252 -16.89 -0.50 11.14
CA GLN A 252 -16.49 -0.61 12.56
C GLN A 252 -15.11 -0.03 12.89
N ALA A 253 -14.33 0.43 11.90
CA ALA A 253 -13.00 1.00 12.13
C ALA A 253 -13.05 2.32 12.93
N ASP A 254 -12.19 2.44 13.93
CA ASP A 254 -11.92 3.69 14.65
C ASP A 254 -10.66 4.41 14.12
N LEU A 255 -9.80 3.70 13.38
CA LEU A 255 -8.62 4.21 12.70
C LEU A 255 -8.31 3.32 11.49
N LEU A 256 -8.04 3.94 10.34
CA LEU A 256 -7.42 3.28 9.19
C LEU A 256 -5.93 3.63 9.12
N ILE A 257 -5.05 2.64 8.95
CA ILE A 257 -3.63 2.87 8.65
C ILE A 257 -3.28 2.24 7.31
N VAL A 258 -2.89 3.06 6.33
CA VAL A 258 -2.39 2.64 5.02
C VAL A 258 -0.85 2.63 5.05
N LEU A 259 -0.25 1.51 4.66
CA LEU A 259 1.17 1.23 4.79
C LEU A 259 1.74 0.81 3.43
N GLY A 260 2.71 1.55 2.87
CA GLY A 260 3.48 1.08 1.71
C GLY A 260 2.68 0.75 0.44
N SER A 261 1.52 1.38 0.22
CA SER A 261 0.69 1.18 -0.99
C SER A 261 0.50 2.48 -1.75
N SER A 262 0.62 2.42 -3.08
CA SER A 262 0.30 3.53 -3.98
C SER A 262 -1.20 3.70 -4.23
N LEU A 263 -2.05 2.79 -3.72
CA LEU A 263 -3.51 2.83 -3.87
C LEU A 263 -4.00 3.00 -5.33
N VAL A 264 -3.34 2.31 -6.28
CA VAL A 264 -3.72 2.33 -7.72
C VAL A 264 -4.55 1.13 -8.17
N VAL A 265 -4.48 -0.01 -7.47
CA VAL A 265 -5.16 -1.26 -7.89
C VAL A 265 -6.57 -1.31 -7.30
N GLN A 266 -7.58 -1.38 -8.17
CA GLN A 266 -8.96 -1.61 -7.76
C GLN A 266 -9.27 -3.12 -7.65
N PRO A 267 -10.20 -3.53 -6.77
CA PRO A 267 -11.03 -2.72 -5.89
C PRO A 267 -10.34 -2.25 -4.59
N PHE A 268 -9.13 -2.76 -4.29
CA PHE A 268 -8.43 -2.51 -3.02
C PHE A 268 -8.25 -1.02 -2.70
N ALA A 269 -7.85 -0.22 -3.69
CA ALA A 269 -7.66 1.22 -3.56
C ALA A 269 -8.93 1.96 -3.07
N SER A 270 -10.12 1.53 -3.49
CA SER A 270 -11.39 2.15 -3.08
C SER A 270 -11.75 1.94 -1.60
N LEU A 271 -11.10 0.99 -0.90
CA LEU A 271 -11.39 0.69 0.50
C LEU A 271 -11.14 1.87 1.45
N VAL A 272 -10.24 2.79 1.11
CA VAL A 272 -10.02 4.01 1.91
C VAL A 272 -11.28 4.88 2.03
N ASN A 273 -12.28 4.67 1.17
CA ASN A 273 -13.58 5.37 1.16
C ASN A 273 -14.70 4.59 1.87
N LYS A 274 -14.40 3.41 2.44
CA LYS A 274 -15.38 2.57 3.15
C LYS A 274 -15.45 2.87 4.65
N VAL A 275 -14.44 3.55 5.22
CA VAL A 275 -14.48 4.01 6.61
C VAL A 275 -15.41 5.21 6.79
N ARG A 276 -16.13 5.24 7.92
CA ARG A 276 -17.06 6.33 8.32
C ARG A 276 -16.42 7.71 8.21
N ASP A 277 -17.24 8.75 7.98
CA ASP A 277 -16.82 10.16 7.84
C ASP A 277 -15.93 10.67 9.01
N ASN A 278 -16.08 10.08 10.20
CA ASN A 278 -15.39 10.47 11.44
C ASN A 278 -14.23 9.54 11.87
N CYS A 279 -13.77 8.62 11.02
CA CYS A 279 -12.66 7.71 11.33
C CYS A 279 -11.33 8.32 10.83
N PRO A 280 -10.34 8.66 11.70
CA PRO A 280 -9.02 9.08 11.23
C PRO A 280 -8.38 8.09 10.24
N ARG A 281 -7.61 8.61 9.29
CA ARG A 281 -6.84 7.80 8.33
C ARG A 281 -5.38 8.25 8.33
N LEU A 282 -4.45 7.33 8.56
CA LEU A 282 -3.01 7.58 8.53
C LEU A 282 -2.39 6.87 7.34
N LEU A 283 -1.68 7.60 6.48
CA LEU A 283 -0.79 7.05 5.45
C LEU A 283 0.65 7.08 5.97
N ILE A 284 1.33 5.93 5.96
CA ILE A 284 2.78 5.80 6.14
C ILE A 284 3.32 5.24 4.83
N ASN A 285 3.95 6.09 4.02
CA ASN A 285 4.45 5.72 2.70
C ASN A 285 5.52 6.72 2.24
N ARG A 286 6.36 6.37 1.26
CA ARG A 286 7.37 7.31 0.71
C ARG A 286 6.74 8.52 0.01
N GLU A 287 5.57 8.33 -0.58
CA GLU A 287 4.84 9.34 -1.37
C GLU A 287 3.38 9.44 -0.91
N LYS A 288 2.72 10.58 -1.19
CA LYS A 288 1.27 10.68 -1.03
C LYS A 288 0.57 9.72 -2.00
N ALA A 289 -0.46 9.04 -1.51
CA ALA A 289 -1.20 8.04 -2.27
C ALA A 289 -2.71 8.14 -2.00
N GLY A 290 -3.52 7.75 -2.98
CA GLY A 290 -4.98 7.73 -2.85
C GLY A 290 -5.65 9.11 -2.71
N GLU A 291 -4.98 10.21 -3.04
CA GLU A 291 -5.61 11.54 -3.07
C GLU A 291 -6.76 11.55 -4.10
N GLY A 292 -7.89 12.11 -3.68
CA GLY A 292 -9.08 12.20 -4.54
C GLY A 292 -8.93 13.24 -5.64
N ASP A 293 -9.66 13.06 -6.75
CA ASP A 293 -9.72 14.09 -7.80
C ASP A 293 -10.23 15.42 -7.20
N ARG A 294 -9.45 16.48 -7.40
CA ARG A 294 -9.68 17.78 -6.72
C ARG A 294 -10.97 18.44 -7.16
N LEU A 295 -11.40 18.23 -8.40
CA LEU A 295 -12.65 18.77 -8.94
C LEU A 295 -13.86 17.99 -8.41
N MET A 296 -13.80 16.66 -8.39
CA MET A 296 -14.85 15.82 -7.81
C MET A 296 -15.01 16.05 -6.30
N ASN A 297 -13.88 16.18 -5.57
CA ASN A 297 -13.87 16.53 -4.14
C ASN A 297 -14.53 17.91 -3.89
N PHE A 298 -14.24 18.90 -4.73
CA PHE A 298 -14.85 20.24 -4.66
C PHE A 298 -16.37 20.22 -4.91
N LEU A 299 -16.83 19.35 -5.82
CA LEU A 299 -18.25 19.11 -6.10
C LEU A 299 -18.94 18.21 -5.06
N GLY A 300 -18.24 17.76 -4.00
CA GLY A 300 -18.80 16.88 -2.97
C GLY A 300 -19.07 15.44 -3.43
N MET A 301 -18.58 15.06 -4.61
CA MET A 301 -18.75 13.74 -5.23
C MET A 301 -17.47 12.89 -5.24
N GLY A 302 -16.36 13.46 -4.78
CA GLY A 302 -15.07 12.79 -4.72
C GLY A 302 -14.92 11.91 -3.49
N GLY A 303 -14.23 10.78 -3.69
CA GLY A 303 -13.61 10.00 -2.63
C GLY A 303 -12.09 10.09 -2.75
N GLY A 304 -11.39 9.48 -1.80
CA GLY A 304 -9.93 9.51 -1.66
C GLY A 304 -9.53 10.10 -0.32
N MET A 305 -8.22 10.33 -0.16
CA MET A 305 -7.62 11.02 0.98
C MET A 305 -7.44 12.52 0.68
N ASP A 306 -7.45 13.35 1.71
CA ASP A 306 -7.28 14.80 1.64
C ASP A 306 -6.11 15.21 2.54
N PHE A 307 -4.93 15.38 1.96
CA PHE A 307 -3.72 15.82 2.68
C PHE A 307 -3.44 17.32 2.48
N SER A 308 -4.50 18.13 2.41
CA SER A 308 -4.43 19.60 2.38
C SER A 308 -4.66 20.21 3.77
N ASP A 309 -4.38 21.50 3.91
CA ASP A 309 -4.61 22.26 5.16
C ASP A 309 -6.09 22.32 5.58
N LYS A 310 -7.02 21.89 4.70
CA LYS A 310 -8.48 21.76 4.97
C LYS A 310 -8.88 20.36 5.45
N SER A 311 -7.93 19.43 5.61
CA SER A 311 -8.18 18.11 6.16
C SER A 311 -8.62 18.20 7.63
N THR A 312 -9.43 17.24 8.08
CA THR A 312 -9.85 17.10 9.48
C THR A 312 -9.47 15.75 10.10
N ARG A 313 -9.01 14.81 9.28
CA ARG A 313 -8.90 13.37 9.64
C ARG A 313 -7.77 12.60 8.95
N ASP A 314 -7.19 13.12 7.86
CA ASP A 314 -6.21 12.40 7.05
C ASP A 314 -4.80 12.92 7.29
N VAL A 315 -3.91 12.04 7.71
CA VAL A 315 -2.51 12.35 8.01
C VAL A 315 -1.62 11.57 7.06
N ALA A 316 -0.64 12.23 6.45
CA ALA A 316 0.44 11.56 5.74
C ALA A 316 1.75 11.74 6.52
N TRP A 317 2.40 10.63 6.85
CA TRP A 317 3.80 10.59 7.25
C TRP A 317 4.61 10.05 6.07
N LEU A 318 5.61 10.83 5.62
CA LEU A 318 6.36 10.54 4.41
C LEU A 318 7.76 10.02 4.73
N GLY A 319 8.04 8.78 4.32
CA GLY A 319 9.31 8.09 4.57
C GLY A 319 9.18 6.57 4.45
N ASP A 320 10.15 5.84 5.02
CA ASP A 320 10.17 4.38 5.00
C ASP A 320 9.17 3.80 6.02
N CYS A 321 8.47 2.72 5.62
CA CYS A 321 7.38 2.16 6.42
C CYS A 321 7.85 1.67 7.80
N ASP A 322 9.08 1.15 7.89
CA ASP A 322 9.69 0.70 9.14
C ASP A 322 9.93 1.86 10.10
N ASP A 323 10.53 2.96 9.62
CA ASP A 323 10.79 4.18 10.40
C ASP A 323 9.48 4.82 10.89
N GLY A 324 8.45 4.89 10.02
CA GLY A 324 7.15 5.44 10.38
C GLY A 324 6.41 4.60 11.42
N CYS A 325 6.47 3.26 11.29
CA CYS A 325 5.91 2.35 12.29
C CYS A 325 6.68 2.41 13.61
N GLN A 326 8.01 2.49 13.55
CA GLN A 326 8.86 2.62 14.73
C GLN A 326 8.61 3.95 15.46
N LEU A 327 8.50 5.07 14.74
CA LEU A 327 8.16 6.37 15.30
C LEU A 327 6.77 6.39 15.94
N LEU A 328 5.78 5.76 15.31
CA LEU A 328 4.45 5.60 15.88
C LEU A 328 4.49 4.75 17.16
N ALA A 329 5.23 3.63 17.15
CA ALA A 329 5.44 2.80 18.34
C ALA A 329 6.17 3.55 19.47
N ASP A 330 7.27 4.27 19.17
CA ASP A 330 8.00 5.11 20.14
C ASP A 330 7.07 6.16 20.76
N LYS A 331 6.29 6.87 19.94
CA LYS A 331 5.31 7.86 20.43
C LYS A 331 4.18 7.23 21.24
N LEU A 332 3.79 5.98 20.98
CA LEU A 332 2.81 5.23 21.76
C LEU A 332 3.38 4.60 23.04
N GLY A 333 4.71 4.56 23.19
CA GLY A 333 5.40 3.90 24.31
C GLY A 333 5.60 2.39 24.11
N TRP A 334 5.52 1.90 22.88
CA TRP A 334 5.74 0.50 22.47
C TRP A 334 7.04 0.32 21.67
N GLY A 335 7.90 1.35 21.66
CA GLY A 335 9.07 1.44 20.80
C GLY A 335 10.09 0.32 21.03
N ASP A 336 10.45 0.09 22.30
CA ASP A 336 11.40 -0.96 22.68
C ASP A 336 10.80 -2.36 22.51
N GLU A 337 9.52 -2.54 22.82
CA GLU A 337 8.77 -3.77 22.62
C GLU A 337 8.74 -4.20 21.15
N LEU A 338 8.57 -3.25 20.21
CA LEU A 338 8.70 -3.53 18.78
C LEU A 338 10.12 -3.94 18.39
N ARG A 339 11.15 -3.23 18.89
CA ARG A 339 12.56 -3.56 18.62
C ARG A 339 12.93 -4.96 19.14
N GLU A 340 12.49 -5.30 20.35
CA GLU A 340 12.69 -6.62 20.97
C GLU A 340 11.97 -7.73 20.21
N LEU A 341 10.71 -7.50 19.78
CA LEU A 341 9.95 -8.45 18.97
C LEU A 341 10.65 -8.75 17.64
N VAL A 342 11.09 -7.71 16.92
CA VAL A 342 11.83 -7.85 15.64
C VAL A 342 13.10 -8.67 15.86
N GLN A 343 13.93 -8.32 16.85
CA GLN A 343 15.20 -9.01 17.13
C GLN A 343 14.98 -10.49 17.50
N LYS A 344 14.00 -10.77 18.38
CA LYS A 344 13.65 -12.11 18.82
C LYS A 344 13.21 -12.99 17.65
N GLU A 345 12.28 -12.51 16.82
CA GLU A 345 11.72 -13.30 15.72
C GLU A 345 12.72 -13.45 14.56
N HIS A 346 13.54 -12.44 14.28
CA HIS A 346 14.67 -12.57 13.33
C HIS A 346 15.66 -13.65 13.80
N ALA A 347 15.98 -13.69 15.10
CA ALA A 347 16.85 -14.71 15.68
C ALA A 347 16.20 -16.10 15.78
N ARG A 348 14.86 -16.20 15.75
CA ARG A 348 14.14 -17.48 15.60
C ARG A 348 14.27 -17.98 14.16
N ILE A 349 13.94 -17.15 13.18
CA ILE A 349 14.00 -17.49 11.74
C ILE A 349 15.42 -17.91 11.34
N ASP A 350 16.47 -17.24 11.84
CA ASP A 350 17.86 -17.64 11.57
C ASP A 350 18.19 -19.04 12.11
N LYS A 351 17.65 -19.43 13.27
CA LYS A 351 17.87 -20.75 13.86
C LYS A 351 17.14 -21.86 13.10
N GLU A 352 15.94 -21.58 12.61
CA GLU A 352 15.14 -22.50 11.80
C GLU A 352 15.88 -22.79 10.48
N LYS A 353 16.36 -21.76 9.77
CA LYS A 353 17.17 -21.91 8.55
C LYS A 353 18.44 -22.74 8.72
N VAL A 354 19.08 -22.67 9.89
CA VAL A 354 20.29 -23.47 10.19
C VAL A 354 19.95 -24.95 10.45
N GLN A 355 18.74 -25.25 10.93
CA GLN A 355 18.28 -26.62 11.17
C GLN A 355 17.81 -27.31 9.87
N GLU A 356 17.33 -26.55 8.89
CA GLU A 356 16.97 -27.01 7.53
C GLU A 356 18.18 -27.16 6.59
N GLY A 357 19.37 -27.47 7.14
CA GLY A 357 20.61 -27.64 6.39
C GLY A 357 20.49 -28.64 5.22
N PRO A 358 21.30 -28.48 4.15
CA PRO A 358 21.05 -29.11 2.86
C PRO A 358 20.95 -30.63 2.98
N ALA A 359 19.83 -31.18 2.50
CA ALA A 359 19.59 -32.62 2.45
C ALA A 359 20.79 -33.31 1.79
N GLU A 360 21.48 -34.17 2.56
CA GLU A 360 22.62 -34.92 2.06
C GLU A 360 22.20 -35.69 0.80
N LYS A 361 22.86 -35.39 -0.32
CA LYS A 361 22.81 -36.27 -1.49
C LYS A 361 23.44 -37.60 -1.09
N LYS A 362 22.61 -38.54 -0.61
CA LYS A 362 22.97 -39.95 -0.58
C LYS A 362 23.27 -40.36 -2.01
N GLY A 363 24.56 -40.50 -2.30
CA GLY A 363 25.01 -40.98 -3.60
C GLY A 363 24.48 -42.41 -3.79
N GLU A 364 23.83 -42.65 -4.91
CA GLU A 364 23.75 -44.00 -5.47
C GLU A 364 25.16 -44.38 -5.93
N ASP A 365 25.89 -45.08 -5.07
CA ASP A 365 27.09 -45.84 -5.44
C ASP A 365 26.94 -47.27 -4.95
N ASP A 366 26.11 -48.04 -5.67
CA ASP A 366 26.03 -49.50 -5.63
C ASP A 366 25.10 -49.96 -6.79
N THR A 367 25.42 -50.95 -7.63
CA THR A 367 26.61 -51.83 -7.65
C THR A 367 26.91 -52.26 -9.09
N LYS A 368 28.19 -52.28 -9.48
CA LYS A 368 28.66 -53.13 -10.60
C LYS A 368 28.75 -54.58 -10.12
N LYS A 369 28.08 -55.51 -10.78
CA LYS A 369 28.50 -56.92 -10.88
C LYS A 369 27.91 -57.59 -12.11
#